data_AF-A0A0Q0B6K4-F1
#
_entry.id   AF-A0A0Q0B6K4-F1
#
_cell.length_a   1.000
_cell.length_b   1.000
_cell.length_c   1.000
_cell.angle_alpha   90.00
_cell.angle_beta   90.00
_cell.angle_gamma   90.00
#
_symmetry.space_group_name_H-M   'P 1'
#
loop_
_entity.id
_entity.type
_entity.pdbx_description
1 polymer ?
#
loop_
_entity_poly.entity_id
_entity_poly.type
_entity_poly.pdbx_seq_one_letter_code
_entity_poly.pdbx_strand_id
1 'polypeptide(L)' 'MKTVYVLFRDGENYGERSAVGWYESNQAAADAALKMEWEHYRAEVAVQQPGVKVLSPDETDYRHFNVEAIHKID' A
#
# COMPACT_ATOMS: atom_id res chain seq x y z
N MET A 1 25.01 -8.32 1.20
CA MET A 1 23.53 -8.28 1.25
C MET A 1 22.99 -7.04 0.56
N LYS A 2 22.33 -7.22 -0.60
CA LYS A 2 21.52 -6.16 -1.24
C LYS A 2 20.11 -6.23 -0.65
N THR A 3 19.61 -5.12 -0.14
CA THR A 3 18.22 -4.99 0.33
C THR A 3 17.38 -4.42 -0.81
N VAL A 4 16.23 -5.02 -1.06
CA VAL A 4 15.20 -4.47 -1.96
C VAL A 4 13.94 -4.27 -1.15
N TYR A 5 13.27 -3.16 -1.36
CA TYR A 5 12.01 -2.83 -0.70
C TYR A 5 10.86 -3.18 -1.65
N VAL A 6 10.02 -4.12 -1.24
CA VAL A 6 8.91 -4.61 -2.04
C VAL A 6 7.63 -3.97 -1.52
N LEU A 7 6.90 -3.33 -2.43
CA LEU A 7 5.58 -2.80 -2.16
C LEU A 7 4.55 -3.90 -2.45
N PHE A 8 3.76 -4.23 -1.44
CA PHE A 8 2.67 -5.17 -1.53
C PHE A 8 1.34 -4.45 -1.45
N ARG A 9 0.35 -4.98 -2.18
CA ARG A 9 -1.06 -4.68 -1.99
C ARG A 9 -1.71 -5.86 -1.27
N ASP A 10 -2.41 -5.57 -0.19
CA ASP A 10 -3.26 -6.53 0.49
C ASP A 10 -4.59 -6.63 -0.27
N GLY A 11 -5.01 -7.87 -0.55
CA GLY A 11 -6.23 -8.18 -1.29
C GLY A 11 -7.48 -8.01 -0.44
N GLU A 12 -8.63 -7.98 -1.10
CA GLU A 12 -9.94 -7.90 -0.44
C GLU A 12 -10.30 -9.20 0.30
N ASN A 13 -9.64 -10.31 -0.05
CA ASN A 13 -9.78 -11.60 0.62
C ASN A 13 -8.68 -11.79 1.67
N TYR A 14 -9.06 -12.27 2.85
CA TYR A 14 -8.14 -12.57 3.96
C TYR A 14 -6.97 -13.46 3.51
N GLY A 15 -5.78 -12.87 3.42
CA GLY A 15 -4.52 -13.56 3.14
C GLY A 15 -3.98 -13.39 1.72
N GLU A 16 -4.70 -12.76 0.80
CA GLU A 16 -4.14 -12.43 -0.51
C GLU A 16 -3.22 -11.22 -0.41
N ARG A 17 -2.01 -11.37 -0.96
CA ARG A 17 -1.02 -10.30 -1.01
C ARG A 17 -0.27 -10.35 -2.32
N SER A 18 -0.25 -9.24 -3.04
CA SER A 18 0.38 -9.13 -4.36
C SER A 18 1.52 -8.14 -4.32
N ALA A 19 2.70 -8.53 -4.82
CA ALA A 19 3.79 -7.58 -5.04
C ALA A 19 3.41 -6.66 -6.22
N VAL A 20 3.37 -5.35 -5.97
CA VAL A 20 2.99 -4.32 -6.96
C VAL A 20 4.13 -3.38 -7.31
N GLY A 21 5.27 -3.45 -6.61
CA GLY A 21 6.44 -2.64 -6.92
C GLY A 21 7.71 -3.11 -6.21
N TRP A 22 8.86 -2.77 -6.77
CA TRP A 22 10.20 -3.10 -6.25
C TRP A 22 11.06 -1.84 -6.30
N TYR A 23 11.72 -1.53 -5.18
CA TYR A 23 12.45 -0.27 -5.01
C TYR A 23 13.81 -0.54 -4.34
N GLU A 24 14.82 0.22 -4.74
CA GLU A 24 16.14 0.17 -4.09
C GLU A 24 16.24 1.07 -2.84
N SER A 25 15.23 1.91 -2.59
CA SER A 25 15.15 2.83 -1.47
C SER A 25 13.86 2.64 -0.67
N ASN A 26 13.97 2.59 0.66
CA ASN A 26 12.81 2.53 1.56
C ASN A 26 11.90 3.75 1.38
N GLN A 27 12.51 4.94 1.26
CA GLN A 27 11.75 6.17 1.08
C GLN A 27 10.95 6.15 -0.21
N ALA A 28 11.57 5.70 -1.32
CA ALA A 28 10.88 5.61 -2.60
C ALA A 28 9.70 4.61 -2.56
N ALA A 29 9.87 3.48 -1.85
CA ALA A 29 8.80 2.52 -1.64
C ALA A 29 7.67 3.09 -0.78
N ALA A 30 8.01 3.80 0.30
CA ALA A 30 7.05 4.42 1.22
C ALA A 30 6.25 5.54 0.53
N ASP A 31 6.90 6.39 -0.26
CA ASP A 31 6.25 7.44 -1.04
C ASP A 31 5.29 6.83 -2.07
N ALA A 32 5.69 5.73 -2.72
CA ALA A 32 4.83 5.00 -3.63
C ALA A 32 3.62 4.36 -2.92
N ALA A 33 3.83 3.75 -1.75
CA ALA A 33 2.75 3.19 -0.93
C ALA A 33 1.72 4.27 -0.58
N LEU A 34 2.18 5.41 -0.05
CA LEU A 34 1.31 6.52 0.32
C LEU A 34 0.54 7.08 -0.89
N LYS A 35 1.21 7.21 -2.05
CA LYS A 35 0.55 7.62 -3.28
C LYS A 35 -0.59 6.66 -3.66
N MET A 36 -0.36 5.36 -3.57
CA MET A 36 -1.36 4.34 -3.90
C MET A 36 -2.51 4.32 -2.89
N GLU A 37 -2.27 4.57 -1.60
CA GLU A 37 -3.34 4.75 -0.61
C GLU A 37 -4.25 5.91 -1.00
N TRP A 38 -3.68 7.05 -1.39
CA TRP A 38 -4.45 8.20 -1.83
C TRP A 38 -5.22 7.94 -3.14
N GLU A 39 -4.65 7.15 -4.06
CA GLU A 39 -5.35 6.74 -5.29
C GLU A 39 -6.52 5.81 -4.98
N HIS A 40 -6.32 4.84 -4.08
CA HIS A 40 -7.36 3.92 -3.62
C HIS A 40 -8.50 4.68 -2.93
N TYR A 41 -8.17 5.54 -1.95
CA TYR A 41 -9.15 6.40 -1.28
C TYR A 41 -9.98 7.21 -2.27
N ARG A 42 -9.35 7.87 -3.26
CA ARG A 42 -10.08 8.63 -4.28
C ARG A 42 -11.00 7.76 -5.12
N ALA A 43 -10.59 6.54 -5.44
CA ALA A 43 -11.43 5.59 -6.17
C ALA A 43 -12.63 5.15 -5.33
N GLU A 44 -12.44 4.86 -4.04
CA GLU A 44 -13.53 4.50 -3.12
C GLU A 44 -14.53 5.64 -2.92
N VAL A 45 -14.04 6.86 -2.68
CA VAL A 45 -14.87 8.06 -2.55
C VAL A 45 -15.70 8.31 -3.82
N ALA A 46 -15.14 8.06 -5.00
CA ALA A 46 -15.85 8.26 -6.27
C ALA A 46 -17.05 7.32 -6.45
N VAL A 47 -17.07 6.16 -5.79
CA VAL A 47 -18.15 5.16 -5.85
C VAL A 47 -18.92 5.03 -4.52
N GLN A 48 -18.64 5.92 -3.57
CA GLN A 48 -19.15 5.87 -2.21
C GLN A 48 -20.67 5.97 -2.16
N GLN A 49 -21.30 5.03 -1.45
CA GLN A 49 -22.74 5.05 -1.23
C GLN A 49 -23.11 6.08 -0.14
N PRO A 50 -24.29 6.71 -0.23
CA PRO A 50 -24.79 7.61 0.80
C PRO A 50 -24.80 6.94 2.19
N GLY A 51 -24.28 7.63 3.21
CA GLY A 51 -24.30 7.17 4.60
C GLY A 51 -23.11 6.31 5.04
N VAL A 52 -22.24 5.89 4.12
CA VAL A 52 -20.93 5.29 4.46
C VAL A 52 -19.90 6.40 4.45
N LYS A 53 -19.02 6.54 5.45
CA LYS A 53 -17.86 7.45 5.41
C LYS A 53 -16.61 6.64 5.07
N VAL A 54 -15.96 6.96 3.95
CA VAL A 54 -14.61 6.46 3.64
C VAL A 54 -13.62 7.37 4.38
N LEU A 55 -12.67 6.78 5.10
CA LEU A 55 -11.63 7.52 5.82
C LEU A 55 -10.44 7.76 4.90
N SER A 56 -9.87 8.96 4.94
CA SER A 56 -8.65 9.25 4.19
C SER A 56 -7.42 8.61 4.84
N PRO A 57 -6.29 8.45 4.10
CA PRO A 57 -5.08 7.82 4.64
C PRO A 57 -4.47 8.50 5.88
N ASP A 58 -4.81 9.76 6.15
CA ASP A 58 -4.42 10.52 7.35
C ASP A 58 -5.41 10.40 8.52
N GLU A 59 -6.61 9.87 8.27
CA GLU A 59 -7.63 9.63 9.31
C GLU A 59 -7.61 8.19 9.87
N THR A 60 -6.78 7.30 9.31
CA THR A 60 -6.68 5.89 9.73
C THR A 60 -5.26 5.34 9.65
N ASP A 61 -4.94 4.42 10.55
CA ASP A 61 -3.70 3.64 10.56
C ASP A 61 -3.79 2.39 9.66
N TYR A 62 -5.00 2.04 9.18
CA TYR A 62 -5.18 0.92 8.27
C TYR A 62 -4.52 1.20 6.91
N ARG A 63 -3.78 0.22 6.37
CA ARG A 63 -3.04 0.31 5.11
C ARG A 63 -3.39 -0.86 4.20
N HIS A 64 -3.72 -0.55 2.95
CA HIS A 64 -3.85 -1.50 1.86
C HIS A 64 -2.50 -1.79 1.19
N PHE A 65 -1.55 -0.85 1.30
CA PHE A 65 -0.25 -0.91 0.65
C PHE A 65 0.88 -0.90 1.69
N ASN A 66 1.66 -1.98 1.71
CA ASN A 66 2.68 -2.23 2.72
C ASN A 66 4.06 -2.44 2.09
N VAL A 67 5.10 -1.86 2.69
CA VAL A 67 6.49 -2.01 2.24
C VAL A 67 7.23 -3.00 3.12
N GLU A 68 7.92 -3.96 2.50
CA GLU A 68 8.80 -4.88 3.21
C GLU A 68 10.22 -4.88 2.65
N ALA A 69 11.20 -4.90 3.56
CA ALA A 69 12.59 -5.08 3.21
C ALA A 69 12.86 -6.58 2.99
N ILE A 70 13.21 -6.94 1.76
CA ILE A 70 13.68 -8.27 1.40
C ILE A 70 15.19 -8.22 1.26
N HIS A 71 15.87 -9.03 2.07
CA HIS A 71 17.31 -9.17 2.03
C HIS A 71 17.66 -10.42 1.24
N LYS A 72 18.51 -10.28 0.23
CA LYS A 72 19.10 -11.44 -0.42
C LYS A 72 20.03 -12.14 0.58
N ILE A 73 19.74 -13.41 0.88
CA ILE A 73 20.64 -14.31 1.59
C ILE A 73 21.65 -14.81 0.53
N ASP A 74 22.94 -14.59 0.82
CA ASP A 74 24.06 -15.06 -0.02
C ASP A 74 24.38 -16.54 0.26
#